data_AF-A0A970SPW0-F1
#
_entry.id   AF-A0A970SPW0-F1
#
_cell.length_a   1.000
_cell.length_b   1.000
_cell.length_c   1.000
_cell.angle_alpha   90.00
_cell.angle_beta   90.00
_cell.angle_gamma   90.00
#
_symmetry.space_group_name_H-M   'P 1'
#
loop_
_entity.id
_entity.type
_entity.pdbx_description
1 polymer ?
#
loop_
_entity_poly.entity_id
_entity_poly.type
_entity_poly.pdbx_seq_one_letter_code
_entity_poly.pdbx_strand_id
1 'polypeptide(L)'
;MPGLIAGPGLAGKTCPYCQSRIAEGSNVTVCPACKTPHHSECWSYNGGCTTFGCQSGPGYEGPVVAQPHVDDDLGIVLYPEMGSDTSLEADVDHHYEYSNQQRQAELRDGRKNHSWLWATLSIIVFVGMLGALALTRNHESPALQYVEQAKIKYQEGDISGAIRQCTKAVEADPEYIAAYYLKGMLLIGKDSDNLFKLVERAKYGETQQLDEADKCFERCSKYEADNPDLIVEGLDITGSELIAEAHVYLAMTAVLRVAANVFSEHPDYAREWAAIARRNLIYARQTDLDPLHRDLATKLEHLLLEMRF
;
A
#
# COMPACT_ATOMS: atom_id res chain seq x y z
N MET A 1 -53.01 -20.59 -23.80
CA MET A 1 -52.71 -21.77 -22.97
C MET A 1 -53.01 -21.40 -21.53
N PRO A 2 -53.79 -22.19 -20.76
CA PRO A 2 -54.14 -21.82 -19.39
C PRO A 2 -52.87 -21.75 -18.53
N GLY A 3 -52.72 -20.67 -17.76
CA GLY A 3 -51.56 -20.43 -16.89
C GLY A 3 -51.47 -21.49 -15.79
N LEU A 4 -50.26 -22.01 -15.55
CA LEU A 4 -49.99 -22.92 -14.44
C LEU A 4 -49.86 -22.10 -13.16
N ILE A 5 -50.31 -22.63 -12.03
CA ILE A 5 -50.04 -22.02 -10.73
C ILE A 5 -48.67 -22.50 -10.21
N ALA A 6 -47.84 -21.56 -9.74
CA ALA A 6 -46.51 -21.85 -9.22
C ALA A 6 -46.58 -22.68 -7.93
N GLY A 7 -46.33 -23.98 -8.03
CA GLY A 7 -46.09 -24.84 -6.86
C GLY A 7 -44.64 -24.74 -6.34
N PRO A 8 -44.27 -25.54 -5.33
CA PRO A 8 -42.95 -25.49 -4.68
C PRO A 8 -41.75 -25.64 -5.63
N GLY A 9 -41.91 -26.35 -6.75
CA GLY A 9 -40.85 -26.54 -7.75
C GLY A 9 -40.61 -25.35 -8.70
N LEU A 10 -41.48 -24.35 -8.67
CA LEU A 10 -41.41 -23.14 -9.50
C LEU A 10 -41.28 -21.86 -8.67
N ALA A 11 -41.83 -21.86 -7.45
CA ALA A 11 -41.65 -20.80 -6.48
C ALA A 11 -40.16 -20.54 -6.21
N GLY A 12 -39.77 -19.27 -6.17
CA GLY A 12 -38.40 -18.81 -5.93
C GLY A 12 -37.49 -18.78 -7.16
N LYS A 13 -37.88 -19.39 -8.29
CA LYS A 13 -37.15 -19.27 -9.57
C LYS A 13 -37.28 -17.87 -10.14
N THR A 14 -36.26 -17.41 -10.85
CA THR A 14 -36.22 -16.07 -11.44
C THR A 14 -36.86 -16.07 -12.82
N CYS A 15 -37.80 -15.16 -13.06
CA CYS A 15 -38.35 -14.93 -14.40
C CYS A 15 -37.31 -14.20 -15.26
N PRO A 16 -36.87 -14.74 -16.42
CA PRO A 16 -35.82 -14.10 -17.22
C PRO A 16 -36.24 -12.78 -17.90
N TYR A 17 -37.54 -12.47 -17.97
CA TYR A 17 -38.05 -11.22 -18.55
C TYR A 17 -37.94 -10.06 -17.55
N CYS A 18 -38.58 -10.18 -16.38
CA CYS A 18 -38.61 -9.11 -15.37
C CYS A 18 -37.53 -9.25 -14.28
N GLN A 19 -36.74 -10.33 -14.31
CA GLN A 19 -35.67 -10.63 -13.36
C GLN A 19 -36.10 -10.76 -11.89
N SER A 20 -37.41 -10.81 -11.64
CA SER A 20 -37.99 -10.99 -10.31
C SER A 20 -38.26 -12.46 -10.01
N ARG A 21 -38.23 -12.82 -8.72
CA ARG A 21 -38.58 -14.18 -8.26
C ARG A 21 -40.07 -14.44 -8.42
N ILE A 22 -40.40 -15.65 -8.87
CA ILE A 22 -41.76 -16.15 -8.99
C ILE A 22 -42.28 -16.53 -7.60
N ALA A 23 -43.38 -15.91 -7.17
CA ALA A 23 -44.01 -16.24 -5.89
C ALA A 23 -44.78 -17.57 -5.98
N GLU A 24 -44.86 -18.30 -4.87
CA GLU A 24 -45.74 -19.47 -4.76
C GLU A 24 -47.20 -19.04 -4.95
N GLY A 25 -47.98 -19.84 -5.68
CA GLY A 25 -49.38 -19.50 -6.02
C GLY A 25 -49.54 -18.51 -7.19
N SER A 26 -48.46 -17.95 -7.75
CA SER A 26 -48.55 -17.02 -8.87
C SER A 26 -48.81 -17.72 -10.22
N ASN A 27 -49.40 -17.00 -11.17
CA ASN A 27 -49.59 -17.48 -12.54
C ASN A 27 -48.25 -17.50 -13.29
N VAL A 28 -47.86 -18.69 -13.75
CA VAL A 28 -46.60 -18.98 -14.43
C VAL A 28 -46.86 -19.65 -15.76
N THR A 29 -46.07 -19.26 -16.76
CA THR A 29 -45.95 -19.95 -18.03
C THR A 29 -44.55 -20.56 -18.11
N VAL A 30 -44.48 -21.87 -18.34
CA VAL A 30 -43.22 -22.59 -18.53
C VAL A 30 -42.98 -22.72 -20.02
N CYS A 31 -41.82 -22.26 -20.50
CA CYS A 31 -41.48 -22.32 -21.92
C CYS A 31 -41.59 -23.75 -22.46
N PRO A 32 -42.35 -24.02 -23.54
CA PRO A 32 -42.49 -25.37 -24.07
C PRO A 32 -41.17 -25.93 -24.62
N ALA A 33 -40.30 -25.08 -25.17
CA ALA A 33 -39.00 -25.48 -25.72
C ALA A 33 -37.93 -25.71 -24.64
N CYS A 34 -37.59 -24.69 -23.83
CA CYS A 34 -36.47 -24.77 -22.89
C CYS A 34 -36.86 -25.01 -21.42
N LYS A 35 -38.16 -25.13 -21.13
CA LYS A 35 -38.71 -25.34 -19.78
C LYS A 35 -38.39 -24.24 -18.75
N THR A 36 -37.91 -23.08 -19.19
CA THR A 36 -37.67 -21.94 -18.30
C THR A 36 -38.99 -21.28 -17.88
N PRO A 37 -39.24 -21.05 -16.57
CA PRO A 37 -40.48 -20.45 -16.09
C PRO A 37 -40.47 -18.92 -16.19
N HIS A 38 -41.62 -18.36 -16.54
CA HIS A 38 -41.86 -16.92 -16.65
C HIS A 38 -43.18 -16.60 -15.94
N HIS A 39 -43.35 -15.39 -15.40
CA HIS A 39 -44.71 -14.95 -15.05
C HIS A 39 -45.58 -14.99 -16.31
N SER A 40 -46.82 -15.46 -16.20
CA SER A 40 -47.70 -15.61 -17.38
C SER A 40 -47.91 -14.29 -18.11
N GLU A 41 -47.96 -13.18 -17.38
CA GLU A 41 -48.05 -11.83 -17.94
C GLU A 41 -46.77 -11.43 -18.68
N CYS A 42 -45.60 -11.68 -18.10
CA CYS A 42 -44.31 -11.40 -18.74
C CYS A 42 -44.11 -12.21 -20.03
N TRP A 43 -44.52 -13.49 -20.03
CA TRP A 43 -44.51 -14.32 -21.24
C TRP A 43 -45.39 -13.73 -22.35
N SER A 44 -46.62 -13.34 -21.99
CA SER A 44 -47.61 -12.80 -22.93
C SER A 44 -47.18 -11.44 -23.46
N TYR A 45 -46.65 -10.56 -22.59
CA TYR A 45 -46.17 -9.24 -22.95
C TYR A 45 -44.97 -9.30 -23.89
N ASN A 46 -44.05 -10.23 -23.65
CA ASN A 46 -42.89 -10.42 -24.51
C ASN A 46 -43.23 -11.19 -25.80
N GLY A 47 -44.37 -11.87 -25.87
CA GLY A 47 -44.74 -12.73 -26.99
C GLY A 47 -43.93 -14.04 -27.06
N GLY A 48 -43.28 -14.45 -25.96
CA GLY A 48 -42.44 -15.65 -25.92
C GLY A 48 -41.34 -15.64 -24.86
N CYS A 49 -40.44 -16.62 -24.95
CA CYS A 49 -39.32 -16.80 -24.04
C CYS A 49 -38.22 -15.76 -24.25
N THR A 50 -37.66 -15.21 -23.16
CA THR A 50 -36.48 -14.32 -23.24
C THR A 50 -35.15 -15.01 -23.00
N THR A 51 -35.14 -16.32 -22.75
CA THR A 51 -33.88 -17.07 -22.65
C THR A 51 -33.15 -16.97 -23.99
N PHE A 52 -31.90 -16.50 -23.95
CA PHE A 52 -31.07 -16.29 -25.14
C PHE A 52 -31.04 -17.55 -26.03
N GLY A 53 -31.38 -17.38 -27.32
CA GLY A 53 -31.37 -18.47 -28.30
C GLY A 53 -32.55 -19.45 -28.21
N CYS A 54 -33.58 -19.16 -27.41
CA CYS A 54 -34.74 -20.05 -27.32
C CYS A 54 -35.64 -19.95 -28.55
N GLN A 55 -36.06 -21.10 -29.08
CA GLN A 55 -36.93 -21.22 -30.26
C GLN A 55 -38.35 -20.68 -30.04
N SER A 56 -38.77 -20.53 -28.77
CA SER A 56 -40.06 -19.93 -28.41
C SER A 56 -39.94 -18.43 -28.09
N GLY A 57 -38.82 -17.79 -28.45
CA GLY A 57 -38.65 -16.35 -28.28
C GLY A 57 -39.30 -15.52 -29.38
N PRO A 58 -39.67 -14.25 -29.09
CA PRO A 58 -40.22 -13.35 -30.09
C PRO A 58 -39.17 -13.10 -31.20
N GLY A 59 -39.53 -13.38 -32.45
CA GLY A 59 -38.65 -13.18 -33.60
C GLY A 59 -37.67 -14.32 -33.89
N TYR A 60 -37.87 -15.52 -33.34
CA TYR A 60 -37.09 -16.70 -33.76
C TYR A 60 -37.49 -17.13 -35.18
N GLU A 61 -36.63 -16.83 -36.16
CA GLU A 61 -36.76 -17.23 -37.58
C GLU A 61 -36.00 -18.54 -37.89
N GLY A 62 -36.09 -19.54 -37.00
CA GLY A 62 -35.56 -20.86 -37.30
C GLY A 62 -36.46 -21.63 -38.28
N PRO A 63 -35.95 -22.72 -38.90
CA PRO A 63 -36.71 -23.48 -39.89
C PRO A 63 -38.03 -23.99 -39.29
N VAL A 64 -39.14 -23.72 -39.98
CA VAL A 64 -40.48 -24.16 -39.59
C VAL A 64 -40.54 -25.68 -39.77
N VAL A 65 -40.44 -26.44 -38.69
CA VAL A 65 -40.72 -27.87 -38.73
C VAL A 65 -42.23 -28.03 -38.82
N ALA A 66 -42.73 -28.43 -39.99
CA ALA A 66 -44.14 -28.71 -40.21
C ALA A 66 -44.63 -29.73 -39.16
N GLN A 67 -45.71 -29.41 -38.44
CA GLN A 67 -46.23 -30.33 -37.44
C GLN A 67 -46.85 -31.54 -38.12
N PRO A 68 -46.59 -32.76 -37.62
CA PRO A 68 -47.26 -33.93 -38.13
C PRO A 68 -48.75 -33.90 -37.76
N HIS A 69 -49.62 -34.24 -38.69
CA HIS A 69 -51.04 -34.49 -38.42
C HIS A 69 -51.27 -35.98 -38.26
N VAL A 70 -52.17 -36.35 -37.35
CA VAL A 70 -52.58 -37.74 -37.11
C VAL A 70 -53.81 -38.01 -37.95
N ASP A 71 -53.77 -39.08 -38.75
CA ASP A 71 -54.94 -39.60 -39.45
C ASP A 71 -55.73 -40.50 -38.48
N ASP A 72 -56.91 -40.03 -38.06
CA ASP A 72 -57.70 -40.64 -36.97
C ASP A 72 -58.26 -42.04 -37.32
N ASP A 73 -58.20 -42.46 -38.59
CA ASP A 73 -58.67 -43.79 -39.02
C ASP A 73 -57.57 -44.87 -39.01
N LEU A 74 -56.29 -44.50 -38.98
CA LEU A 74 -55.17 -45.44 -39.11
C LEU A 74 -54.12 -45.36 -37.98
N GLY A 75 -54.16 -44.34 -37.12
CA GLY A 75 -53.33 -44.28 -35.91
C GLY A 75 -51.81 -44.17 -36.15
N ILE A 76 -51.39 -43.63 -37.29
CA ILE A 76 -49.96 -43.43 -37.65
C ILE A 76 -49.75 -42.05 -38.29
N VAL A 77 -48.53 -41.53 -38.14
CA VAL A 77 -48.12 -40.18 -38.59
C VAL A 77 -47.47 -40.24 -39.97
N LEU A 78 -47.95 -39.45 -40.94
CA LEU A 78 -47.42 -39.39 -42.31
C LEU A 78 -46.71 -38.05 -42.62
N TYR A 79 -45.60 -38.11 -43.36
CA TYR A 79 -44.81 -36.95 -43.84
C TYR A 79 -44.87 -36.85 -45.38
N PRO A 80 -44.83 -35.65 -46.01
CA PRO A 80 -44.87 -35.51 -47.46
C PRO A 80 -43.48 -35.66 -48.11
N GLU A 81 -43.41 -36.39 -49.23
CA GLU A 81 -42.18 -36.57 -50.04
C GLU A 81 -41.91 -35.36 -50.95
N MET A 82 -40.67 -34.86 -50.96
CA MET A 82 -40.20 -33.79 -51.84
C MET A 82 -39.78 -34.35 -53.21
N GLY A 83 -40.38 -33.85 -54.29
CA GLY A 83 -39.94 -34.09 -55.67
C GLY A 83 -38.83 -33.12 -56.10
N SER A 84 -37.81 -33.63 -56.79
CA SER A 84 -36.64 -32.90 -57.30
C SER A 84 -36.81 -32.46 -58.76
N ASP A 85 -36.83 -31.15 -59.02
CA ASP A 85 -36.71 -30.57 -60.37
C ASP A 85 -35.44 -29.69 -60.40
N THR A 86 -34.40 -30.14 -61.10
CA THR A 86 -33.00 -29.69 -60.97
C THR A 86 -32.59 -28.61 -61.99
N SER A 87 -33.53 -27.82 -62.50
CA SER A 87 -33.25 -26.79 -63.51
C SER A 87 -33.19 -25.34 -62.98
N LEU A 88 -33.44 -25.13 -61.68
CA LEU A 88 -33.41 -23.81 -61.03
C LEU A 88 -32.27 -23.63 -59.99
N GLU A 89 -31.48 -24.67 -59.72
CA GLU A 89 -30.49 -24.66 -58.63
C GLU A 89 -29.23 -23.81 -58.94
N ALA A 90 -28.86 -23.66 -60.22
CA ALA A 90 -27.60 -23.00 -60.59
C ALA A 90 -27.59 -21.46 -60.42
N ASP A 91 -28.73 -20.78 -60.53
CA ASP A 91 -28.82 -19.31 -60.37
C ASP A 91 -28.92 -18.88 -58.90
N VAL A 92 -29.41 -19.76 -58.01
CA VAL A 92 -29.58 -19.49 -56.59
C VAL A 92 -28.25 -19.56 -55.84
N ASP A 93 -27.41 -20.55 -56.16
CA ASP A 93 -26.11 -20.73 -55.49
C ASP A 93 -25.16 -19.55 -55.73
N HIS A 94 -25.16 -18.99 -56.94
CA HIS A 94 -24.23 -17.90 -57.26
C HIS A 94 -24.63 -16.56 -56.59
N HIS A 95 -25.92 -16.30 -56.44
CA HIS A 95 -26.42 -15.11 -55.73
C HIS A 95 -26.25 -15.25 -54.21
N TYR A 96 -26.42 -16.47 -53.68
CA TYR A 96 -26.23 -16.79 -52.27
C TYR A 96 -24.75 -16.62 -51.84
N GLU A 97 -23.80 -17.13 -52.64
CA GLU A 97 -22.36 -16.97 -52.36
C GLU A 97 -21.90 -15.51 -52.44
N TYR A 98 -22.35 -14.75 -53.44
CA TYR A 98 -21.96 -13.34 -53.60
C TYR A 98 -22.46 -12.46 -52.43
N SER A 99 -23.72 -12.64 -52.01
CA SER A 99 -24.27 -11.87 -50.88
C SER A 99 -23.59 -12.23 -49.55
N ASN A 100 -23.23 -13.51 -49.36
CA ASN A 100 -22.50 -13.95 -48.18
C ASN A 100 -21.07 -13.41 -48.15
N GLN A 101 -20.39 -13.33 -49.30
CA GLN A 101 -19.06 -12.71 -49.39
C GLN A 101 -19.08 -11.22 -49.05
N GLN A 102 -20.08 -10.48 -49.54
CA GLN A 102 -20.25 -9.06 -49.21
C GLN A 102 -20.55 -8.85 -47.72
N ARG A 103 -21.45 -9.66 -47.15
CA ARG A 103 -21.80 -9.60 -45.73
C ARG A 103 -20.62 -9.97 -44.82
N GLN A 104 -19.77 -10.90 -45.22
CA GLN A 104 -18.53 -11.21 -44.51
C GLN A 104 -17.48 -10.09 -44.60
N ALA A 105 -17.41 -9.37 -45.73
CA ALA A 105 -16.51 -8.22 -45.89
C ALA A 105 -16.93 -7.03 -45.00
N GLU A 106 -18.24 -6.75 -44.91
CA GLU A 106 -18.80 -5.70 -44.04
C GLU A 106 -18.55 -5.97 -42.55
N LEU A 107 -18.74 -7.23 -42.11
CA LEU A 107 -18.44 -7.65 -40.73
C LEU A 107 -16.94 -7.57 -40.40
N ARG A 108 -16.07 -7.82 -41.38
CA ARG A 108 -14.61 -7.71 -41.22
C ARG A 108 -14.16 -6.26 -41.08
N ASP A 109 -14.82 -5.33 -41.76
CA ASP A 109 -14.53 -3.90 -41.71
C ASP A 109 -14.96 -3.26 -40.38
N GLY A 110 -16.16 -3.63 -39.89
CA GLY A 110 -16.64 -3.19 -38.57
C GLY A 110 -15.74 -3.62 -37.39
N ARG A 111 -15.11 -4.80 -37.48
CA ARG A 111 -14.17 -5.28 -36.44
C ARG A 111 -12.89 -4.44 -36.37
N LYS A 112 -12.41 -3.89 -37.50
CA LYS A 112 -11.20 -3.05 -37.53
C LYS A 112 -11.44 -1.68 -36.89
N ASN A 113 -12.67 -1.15 -36.98
CA ASN A 113 -13.04 0.16 -36.46
C ASN A 113 -13.05 0.29 -34.93
N HIS A 114 -13.05 -0.81 -34.18
CA HIS A 114 -12.96 -0.77 -32.71
C HIS A 114 -11.57 -1.15 -32.17
N SER A 115 -10.65 -1.57 -33.03
CA SER A 115 -9.31 -2.01 -32.62
C SER A 115 -8.52 -0.92 -31.89
N TRP A 116 -8.69 0.34 -32.27
CA TRP A 116 -8.03 1.47 -31.62
C TRP A 116 -8.64 1.75 -30.22
N LEU A 117 -9.95 1.57 -30.05
CA LEU A 117 -10.60 1.72 -28.74
C LEU A 117 -10.05 0.72 -27.73
N TRP A 118 -9.95 -0.57 -28.10
CA TRP A 118 -9.38 -1.59 -27.24
C TRP A 118 -7.90 -1.32 -26.92
N ALA A 119 -7.11 -0.89 -27.90
CA ALA A 119 -5.71 -0.52 -27.68
C ALA A 119 -5.57 0.68 -26.71
N THR A 120 -6.40 1.72 -26.86
CA THR A 120 -6.39 2.88 -25.95
C THR A 120 -6.83 2.50 -24.54
N LEU A 121 -7.84 1.63 -24.40
CA LEU A 121 -8.31 1.15 -23.10
C LEU A 121 -7.22 0.34 -22.39
N SER A 122 -6.51 -0.52 -23.12
CA SER A 122 -5.38 -1.29 -22.59
C SER A 122 -4.22 -0.40 -22.14
N ILE A 123 -3.91 0.67 -22.88
CA ILE A 123 -2.88 1.64 -22.48
C ILE A 123 -3.31 2.39 -21.21
N ILE A 124 -4.57 2.82 -21.11
CA ILE A 124 -5.09 3.52 -19.93
C ILE A 124 -5.06 2.61 -18.69
N VAL A 125 -5.46 1.35 -18.83
CA VAL A 125 -5.39 0.37 -17.74
C VAL A 125 -3.92 0.12 -17.34
N PHE A 126 -3.02 -0.03 -18.32
CA PHE A 126 -1.59 -0.25 -18.04
C PHE A 126 -0.93 0.97 -17.37
N VAL A 127 -1.21 2.18 -17.85
CA VAL A 127 -0.75 3.44 -17.24
C VAL A 127 -1.36 3.64 -15.85
N GLY A 128 -2.65 3.31 -15.68
CA GLY A 128 -3.32 3.33 -14.38
C GLY A 128 -2.74 2.31 -13.41
N MET A 129 -2.33 1.13 -13.88
CA MET A 129 -1.69 0.08 -13.08
C MET A 129 -0.26 0.48 -12.68
N LEU A 130 0.50 1.11 -13.59
CA LEU A 130 1.80 1.71 -13.29
C LEU A 130 1.69 2.88 -12.31
N GLY A 131 0.66 3.72 -12.46
CA GLY A 131 0.34 4.80 -11.53
C GLY A 131 -0.07 4.29 -10.15
N ALA A 132 -0.86 3.21 -10.09
CA ALA A 132 -1.22 2.54 -8.85
C ALA A 132 0.02 1.93 -8.16
N LEU A 133 0.95 1.32 -8.91
CA LEU A 133 2.23 0.85 -8.36
C LEU A 133 3.07 1.99 -7.78
N ALA A 134 3.08 3.16 -8.43
CA ALA A 134 3.76 4.36 -7.93
C ALA A 134 3.12 4.91 -6.65
N LEU A 135 1.79 4.81 -6.52
CA LEU A 135 1.04 5.21 -5.32
C LEU A 135 1.18 4.21 -4.15
N THR A 136 1.51 2.94 -4.44
CA THR A 136 1.84 1.92 -3.42
C THR A 136 3.31 1.92 -3.00
N ARG A 137 4.13 2.81 -3.58
CA ARG A 137 5.49 3.01 -3.09
C ARG A 137 5.35 3.66 -1.70
N ASN A 138 5.48 2.86 -0.64
CA ASN A 138 5.77 3.38 0.69
C ASN A 138 6.94 4.35 0.51
N HIS A 139 6.66 5.65 0.56
CA HIS A 139 7.71 6.64 0.62
C HIS A 139 8.32 6.48 2.01
N GLU A 140 9.36 5.64 2.11
CA GLU A 140 10.25 5.67 3.27
C GLU A 140 10.61 7.14 3.52
N SER A 141 10.48 7.58 4.78
CA SER A 141 10.77 8.96 5.16
C SER A 141 12.16 9.32 4.61
N PRO A 142 12.30 10.39 3.81
CA PRO A 142 13.61 10.81 3.30
C PRO A 142 14.64 10.98 4.42
N ALA A 143 14.20 11.43 5.60
CA ALA A 143 15.04 11.58 6.78
C ALA A 143 15.52 10.23 7.34
N LEU A 144 14.63 9.22 7.41
CA LEU A 144 14.99 7.85 7.78
C LEU A 144 16.05 7.29 6.83
N GLN A 145 15.87 7.47 5.52
CA GLN A 145 16.84 7.01 4.53
C GLN A 145 18.22 7.64 4.74
N TYR A 146 18.28 8.95 5.03
CA TYR A 146 19.54 9.62 5.32
C TYR A 146 20.17 9.14 6.64
N VAL A 147 19.38 8.85 7.68
CA VAL A 147 19.89 8.28 8.93
C VAL A 147 20.46 6.87 8.70
N GLU A 148 19.80 6.02 7.93
CA GLU A 148 20.32 4.70 7.59
C GLU A 148 21.63 4.79 6.79
N GLN A 149 21.73 5.74 5.85
CA GLN A 149 23.00 6.01 5.16
C GLN A 149 24.08 6.53 6.10
N ALA A 150 23.73 7.34 7.10
CA ALA A 150 24.68 7.82 8.11
C ALA A 150 25.25 6.66 8.94
N LYS A 151 24.40 5.72 9.36
CA LYS A 151 24.81 4.50 10.08
C LYS A 151 25.78 3.65 9.24
N ILE A 152 25.48 3.44 7.95
CA ILE A 152 26.37 2.71 7.02
C ILE A 152 27.73 3.41 6.92
N LYS A 153 27.74 4.73 6.70
CA LYS A 153 28.99 5.50 6.61
C LYS A 153 29.80 5.48 7.90
N TYR A 154 29.12 5.52 9.05
CA TYR A 154 29.78 5.37 10.34
C TYR A 154 30.48 4.02 10.47
N GLN A 155 29.83 2.93 10.04
CA GLN A 155 30.41 1.59 10.02
C GLN A 155 31.61 1.48 9.07
N GLU A 156 31.57 2.18 7.94
CA GLU A 156 32.70 2.33 7.01
C GLU A 156 33.86 3.18 7.58
N GLY A 157 33.64 3.87 8.70
CA GLY A 157 34.59 4.80 9.32
C GLY A 157 34.59 6.21 8.71
N ASP A 158 33.70 6.49 7.75
CA ASP A 158 33.51 7.82 7.15
C ASP A 158 32.64 8.71 8.06
N ILE A 159 33.23 9.18 9.17
CA ILE A 159 32.53 10.02 10.16
C ILE A 159 32.03 11.33 9.53
N SER A 160 32.85 11.97 8.69
CA SER A 160 32.48 13.22 8.02
C SER A 160 31.31 13.01 7.06
N GLY A 161 31.30 11.90 6.33
CA GLY A 161 30.18 11.51 5.49
C GLY A 161 28.93 11.16 6.30
N ALA A 162 29.08 10.49 7.44
CA ALA A 162 27.96 10.18 8.34
C ALA A 162 27.29 11.47 8.87
N ILE A 163 28.07 12.42 9.36
CA ILE A 163 27.57 13.74 9.82
C ILE A 163 26.85 14.48 8.68
N ARG A 164 27.39 14.41 7.46
CA ARG A 164 26.76 15.01 6.28
C ARG A 164 25.39 14.39 5.99
N GLN A 165 25.25 13.07 6.15
CA GLN A 165 23.96 12.41 5.97
C GLN A 165 22.97 12.77 7.08
N CYS A 166 23.40 12.79 8.36
CA CYS A 166 22.54 13.29 9.43
C CYS A 166 22.10 14.75 9.19
N THR A 167 22.97 15.58 8.61
CA THR A 167 22.61 16.96 8.26
C THR A 167 21.52 17.00 7.19
N LYS A 168 21.61 16.17 6.15
CA LYS A 168 20.53 16.04 5.16
C LYS A 168 19.24 15.50 5.77
N ALA A 169 19.33 14.60 6.76
CA ALA A 169 18.16 14.10 7.47
C ALA A 169 17.44 15.23 8.22
N VAL A 170 18.19 16.08 8.94
CA VAL A 170 17.64 17.26 9.64
C VAL A 170 17.07 18.30 8.65
N GLU A 171 17.70 18.48 7.49
CA GLU A 171 17.19 19.38 6.44
C GLU A 171 15.89 18.85 5.80
N ALA A 172 15.77 17.53 5.65
CA ALA A 172 14.60 16.88 5.07
C ALA A 172 13.41 16.88 6.04
N ASP A 173 13.68 16.63 7.33
CA ASP A 173 12.69 16.66 8.40
C ASP A 173 13.33 17.22 9.69
N PRO A 174 13.07 18.50 10.01
CA PRO A 174 13.59 19.14 11.21
C PRO A 174 13.07 18.56 12.53
N GLU A 175 11.97 17.79 12.50
CA GLU A 175 11.38 17.13 13.68
C GLU A 175 11.92 15.70 13.86
N TYR A 176 12.69 15.18 12.91
CA TYR A 176 13.21 13.81 12.93
C TYR A 176 14.32 13.63 13.97
N ILE A 177 13.91 13.24 15.19
CA ILE A 177 14.77 13.25 16.37
C ILE A 177 15.98 12.33 16.27
N ALA A 178 15.85 11.20 15.56
CA ALA A 178 16.92 10.23 15.37
C ALA A 178 18.14 10.83 14.66
N ALA A 179 17.92 11.79 13.75
CA ALA A 179 19.00 12.48 13.07
C ALA A 179 19.83 13.34 14.02
N TYR A 180 19.18 14.04 14.98
CA TYR A 180 19.89 14.82 15.99
C TYR A 180 20.68 13.91 16.93
N TYR A 181 20.05 12.84 17.43
CA TYR A 181 20.71 11.91 18.34
C TYR A 181 21.99 11.31 17.71
N LEU A 182 21.86 10.76 16.49
CA LEU A 182 23.00 10.19 15.77
C LEU A 182 24.06 11.25 15.44
N LYS A 183 23.65 12.46 15.02
CA LYS A 183 24.58 13.56 14.73
C LYS A 183 25.36 13.98 15.97
N GLY A 184 24.72 14.10 17.13
CA GLY A 184 25.36 14.45 18.39
C GLY A 184 26.43 13.45 18.79
N MET A 185 26.12 12.15 18.69
CA MET A 185 27.09 11.08 18.95
C MET A 185 28.29 11.14 17.99
N LEU A 186 28.04 11.34 16.70
CA LEU A 186 29.09 11.43 15.68
C LEU A 186 30.02 12.64 15.89
N LEU A 187 29.48 13.76 16.38
CA LEU A 187 30.24 14.98 16.68
C LEU A 187 31.15 14.84 17.92
N ILE A 188 30.74 14.06 18.91
CA ILE A 188 31.62 13.68 20.02
C ILE A 188 32.76 12.77 19.50
N GLY A 189 32.44 11.92 18.52
CA GLY A 189 33.40 11.13 17.77
C GLY A 189 33.39 9.65 18.16
N LYS A 190 33.96 8.83 17.27
CA LYS A 190 34.01 7.35 17.35
C LYS A 190 34.64 6.80 18.64
N ASP A 191 35.47 7.59 19.32
CA ASP A 191 36.06 7.23 20.61
C ASP A 191 35.12 7.52 21.79
N SER A 192 33.82 7.74 21.57
CA SER A 192 32.80 7.97 22.60
C SER A 192 32.85 6.93 23.72
N ASP A 193 33.16 5.69 23.37
CA ASP A 193 33.21 4.57 24.31
C ASP A 193 34.46 4.65 25.21
N ASN A 194 35.47 5.45 24.81
CA ASN A 194 36.68 5.70 25.57
C ASN A 194 36.71 7.15 26.08
N LEU A 195 35.93 7.37 27.13
CA LEU A 195 35.86 8.64 27.86
C LEU A 195 37.22 9.22 28.24
N PHE A 196 38.21 8.37 28.59
CA PHE A 196 39.56 8.83 28.92
C PHE A 196 40.23 9.53 27.73
N LYS A 197 40.15 8.94 26.54
CA LYS A 197 40.73 9.51 25.31
C LYS A 197 40.02 10.81 24.91
N LEU A 198 38.69 10.90 25.11
CA LEU A 198 37.94 12.14 24.90
C LEU A 198 38.38 13.25 25.84
N VAL A 199 38.53 12.94 27.13
CA VAL A 199 39.01 13.90 28.14
C VAL A 199 40.43 14.37 27.81
N GLU A 200 41.30 13.47 27.36
CA GLU A 200 42.66 13.82 26.92
C GLU A 200 42.64 14.78 25.74
N ARG A 201 41.85 14.53 24.68
CA ARG A 201 41.71 15.44 23.54
C ARG A 201 41.13 16.80 23.94
N ALA A 202 40.13 16.81 24.82
CA ALA A 202 39.50 18.04 25.29
C ALA A 202 40.50 18.95 26.02
N LYS A 203 41.44 18.39 26.80
CA LYS A 203 42.51 19.15 27.47
C LYS A 203 43.39 19.94 26.50
N TYR A 204 43.53 19.48 25.25
CA TYR A 204 44.31 20.14 24.21
C TYR A 204 43.48 21.08 23.31
N GLY A 205 42.23 21.37 23.68
CA GLY A 205 41.41 22.40 23.04
C GLY A 205 40.56 21.94 21.85
N GLU A 206 40.43 20.63 21.61
CA GLU A 206 39.55 20.08 20.57
C GLU A 206 38.07 20.05 21.03
N THR A 207 37.47 21.21 21.30
CA THR A 207 36.08 21.31 21.81
C THR A 207 35.09 21.94 20.84
N GLN A 208 35.52 22.38 19.66
CA GLN A 208 34.68 23.16 18.73
C GLN A 208 33.39 22.43 18.30
N GLN A 209 33.42 21.10 18.21
CA GLN A 209 32.27 20.30 17.81
C GLN A 209 31.26 20.05 18.96
N LEU A 210 31.65 20.33 20.21
CA LEU A 210 30.80 20.10 21.38
C LEU A 210 29.59 21.04 21.41
N ASP A 211 29.71 22.26 20.89
CA ASP A 211 28.58 23.21 20.86
C ASP A 211 27.48 22.76 19.90
N GLU A 212 27.87 22.14 18.80
CA GLU A 212 26.92 21.55 17.85
C GLU A 212 26.32 20.24 18.40
N ALA A 213 27.13 19.44 19.11
CA ALA A 213 26.65 18.26 19.80
C ALA A 213 25.62 18.61 20.87
N ASP A 214 25.86 19.65 21.67
CA ASP A 214 24.91 20.11 22.70
C ASP A 214 23.57 20.50 22.10
N LYS A 215 23.56 21.24 20.98
CA LYS A 215 22.31 21.58 20.28
C LYS A 215 21.53 20.34 19.87
N CYS A 216 22.23 19.30 19.42
CA CYS A 216 21.61 18.03 19.06
C CYS A 216 20.98 17.35 20.28
N PHE A 217 21.72 17.22 21.38
CA PHE A 217 21.21 16.56 22.59
C PHE A 217 20.19 17.40 23.35
N GLU A 218 20.26 18.72 23.31
CA GLU A 218 19.21 19.60 23.82
C GLU A 218 17.89 19.38 23.08
N ARG A 219 17.95 19.16 21.75
CA ARG A 219 16.76 18.81 20.97
C ARG A 219 16.21 17.45 21.40
N CYS A 220 17.07 16.44 21.60
CA CYS A 220 16.69 15.12 22.11
C CYS A 220 16.11 15.16 23.53
N SER A 221 16.66 15.98 24.43
CA SER A 221 16.18 16.12 25.82
C SER A 221 14.77 16.70 25.91
N LYS A 222 14.33 17.40 24.87
CA LYS A 222 12.99 18.00 24.73
C LYS A 222 12.11 17.19 23.78
N TYR A 223 12.43 15.91 23.57
CA TYR A 223 11.61 15.04 22.75
C TYR A 223 10.25 14.88 23.41
N GLU A 224 9.19 15.23 22.68
CA GLU A 224 7.81 15.11 23.12
C GLU A 224 7.16 13.96 22.35
N ALA A 225 6.68 12.96 23.07
CA ALA A 225 5.96 11.83 22.50
C ALA A 225 4.69 11.56 23.31
N ASP A 226 3.60 11.24 22.62
CA ASP A 226 2.33 10.85 23.25
C ASP A 226 2.49 9.64 24.17
N ASN A 227 3.41 8.73 23.81
CA ASN A 227 3.81 7.61 24.63
C ASN A 227 5.35 7.52 24.67
N PRO A 228 6.00 7.87 25.80
CA PRO A 228 7.46 7.85 25.91
C PRO A 228 8.05 6.43 25.91
N ASP A 229 7.25 5.38 26.14
CA ASP A 229 7.70 3.99 26.11
C ASP A 229 7.73 3.39 24.69
N LEU A 230 7.32 4.16 23.67
CA LEU A 230 7.39 3.73 22.28
C LEU A 230 8.81 3.92 21.74
N ILE A 231 9.24 2.97 20.90
CA ILE A 231 10.50 3.06 20.16
C ILE A 231 10.46 4.27 19.22
N VAL A 232 11.53 5.04 19.25
CA VAL A 232 11.71 6.21 18.39
C VAL A 232 12.03 5.75 16.97
N GLU A 233 11.32 6.29 15.97
CA GLU A 233 11.57 5.94 14.57
C GLU A 233 13.04 6.20 14.18
N GLY A 234 13.71 5.17 13.64
CA GLY A 234 15.11 5.24 13.23
C GLY A 234 16.13 4.95 14.34
N LEU A 235 15.70 4.68 15.56
CA LEU A 235 16.53 4.24 16.68
C LEU A 235 16.00 2.94 17.30
N ASP A 236 16.87 2.23 18.02
CA ASP A 236 16.53 1.00 18.74
C ASP A 236 16.27 1.27 20.25
N ILE A 237 15.86 2.50 20.60
CA ILE A 237 15.59 2.94 21.97
C ILE A 237 14.22 3.62 22.08
N THR A 238 13.63 3.57 23.27
CA THR A 238 12.38 4.26 23.60
C THR A 238 12.56 5.78 23.75
N GLY A 239 11.47 6.53 23.72
CA GLY A 239 11.50 7.98 23.94
C GLY A 239 12.02 8.36 25.33
N SER A 240 11.67 7.61 26.37
CA SER A 240 12.15 7.82 27.74
C SER A 240 13.66 7.53 27.87
N GLU A 241 14.14 6.47 27.24
CA GLU A 241 15.58 6.17 27.14
C GLU A 241 16.32 7.27 26.37
N LEU A 242 15.81 7.71 25.22
CA LEU A 242 16.40 8.79 24.41
C LEU A 242 16.63 10.06 25.23
N ILE A 243 15.63 10.49 26.02
CA ILE A 243 15.74 11.69 26.85
C ILE A 243 16.81 11.51 27.94
N ALA A 244 16.82 10.34 28.60
CA ALA A 244 17.78 10.04 29.65
C ALA A 244 19.22 9.97 29.11
N GLU A 245 19.42 9.29 27.98
CA GLU A 245 20.70 9.21 27.29
C GLU A 245 21.19 10.59 26.82
N ALA A 246 20.29 11.43 26.28
CA ALA A 246 20.62 12.80 25.89
C ALA A 246 21.17 13.61 27.07
N HIS A 247 20.61 13.45 28.27
CA HIS A 247 21.17 14.06 29.48
C HIS A 247 22.54 13.50 29.85
N VAL A 248 22.80 12.20 29.68
CA VAL A 248 24.15 11.63 29.86
C VAL A 248 25.15 12.27 28.89
N TYR A 249 24.78 12.43 27.62
CA TYR A 249 25.63 13.07 26.63
C TYR A 249 25.88 14.55 26.93
N LEU A 250 24.85 15.32 27.34
CA LEU A 250 25.01 16.71 27.79
C LEU A 250 25.91 16.82 29.04
N ALA A 251 25.85 15.84 29.94
CA ALA A 251 26.77 15.78 31.07
C ALA A 251 28.20 15.50 30.60
N MET A 252 28.37 14.60 29.63
CA MET A 252 29.69 14.28 29.07
C MET A 252 30.32 15.49 28.38
N THR A 253 29.62 16.17 27.49
CA THR A 253 30.14 17.37 26.81
C THR A 253 30.50 18.47 27.81
N ALA A 254 29.74 18.62 28.89
CA ALA A 254 30.07 19.51 29.99
C ALA A 254 31.36 19.07 30.72
N VAL A 255 31.52 17.79 31.06
CA VAL A 255 32.75 17.24 31.66
C VAL A 255 33.98 17.44 30.76
N LEU A 256 33.83 17.30 29.45
CA LEU A 256 34.91 17.57 28.49
C LEU A 256 35.32 19.04 28.52
N ARG A 257 34.36 19.96 28.63
CA ARG A 257 34.65 21.40 28.78
C ARG A 257 35.28 21.74 30.14
N VAL A 258 34.88 21.04 31.19
CA VAL A 258 35.57 21.11 32.48
C VAL A 258 37.03 20.73 32.29
N ALA A 259 37.31 19.55 31.71
CA ALA A 259 38.67 19.08 31.48
C ALA A 259 39.52 20.04 30.61
N ALA A 260 38.91 20.65 29.59
CA ALA A 260 39.54 21.66 28.75
C ALA A 260 39.94 22.94 29.52
N ASN A 261 39.28 23.23 30.65
CA ASN A 261 39.44 24.47 31.41
C ASN A 261 40.01 24.28 32.81
N VAL A 262 40.28 23.05 33.26
CA VAL A 262 40.89 22.76 34.57
C VAL A 262 42.27 23.43 34.70
N PHE A 263 43.00 23.61 33.59
CA PHE A 263 44.30 24.27 33.56
C PHE A 263 44.27 25.66 32.91
N SER A 264 43.09 26.18 32.57
CA SER A 264 42.98 27.53 31.99
C SER A 264 43.05 28.61 33.08
N GLU A 265 43.36 29.84 32.69
CA GLU A 265 43.42 30.99 33.60
C GLU A 265 42.04 31.38 34.20
N HIS A 266 40.97 30.64 33.88
CA HIS A 266 39.58 30.93 34.22
C HIS A 266 38.89 29.76 34.95
N PRO A 267 39.25 29.48 36.22
CA PRO A 267 38.71 28.34 36.98
C PRO A 267 37.22 28.44 37.29
N ASP A 268 36.63 29.65 37.28
CA ASP A 268 35.19 29.83 37.44
C ASP A 268 34.40 29.18 36.30
N TYR A 269 34.94 29.18 35.07
CA TYR A 269 34.31 28.56 33.92
C TYR A 269 34.22 27.04 34.07
N ALA A 270 35.26 26.39 34.62
CA ALA A 270 35.23 24.96 34.92
C ALA A 270 34.18 24.63 36.00
N ARG A 271 33.97 25.51 36.99
CA ARG A 271 32.92 25.33 38.02
C ARG A 271 31.51 25.41 37.43
N GLU A 272 31.25 26.32 36.50
CA GLU A 272 29.96 26.43 35.82
C GLU A 272 29.62 25.16 35.03
N TRP A 273 30.57 24.66 34.23
CA TRP A 273 30.38 23.41 33.49
C TRP A 273 30.24 22.19 34.41
N ALA A 274 30.96 22.14 35.53
CA ALA A 274 30.77 21.09 36.52
C ALA A 274 29.36 21.09 37.11
N ALA A 275 28.77 22.27 37.35
CA ALA A 275 27.38 22.38 37.79
C ALA A 275 26.39 21.90 36.72
N ILE A 276 26.62 22.27 35.46
CA ILE A 276 25.80 21.80 34.31
C ILE A 276 25.86 20.28 34.18
N ALA A 277 27.06 19.69 34.30
CA ALA A 277 27.24 18.24 34.22
C ALA A 277 26.47 17.51 35.33
N ARG A 278 26.61 17.95 36.59
CA ARG A 278 25.90 17.36 37.74
C ARG A 278 24.38 17.43 37.58
N ARG A 279 23.85 18.57 37.12
CA ARG A 279 22.41 18.74 36.88
C ARG A 279 21.90 17.72 35.87
N ASN A 280 22.59 17.55 34.74
CA ASN A 280 22.19 16.59 33.72
C ASN A 280 22.28 15.14 34.22
N LEU A 281 23.30 14.78 35.00
CA LEU A 281 23.41 13.44 35.60
C LEU A 281 22.26 13.13 36.57
N ILE A 282 21.79 14.12 37.32
CA ILE A 282 20.61 13.98 38.19
C ILE A 282 19.36 13.69 37.35
N TYR A 283 19.16 14.40 36.24
CA TYR A 283 18.03 14.14 35.34
C TYR A 283 18.10 12.74 34.72
N ALA A 284 19.26 12.36 34.19
CA ALA A 284 19.44 11.04 33.56
C ALA A 284 19.11 9.87 34.50
N ARG A 285 19.36 10.02 35.81
CA ARG A 285 19.08 8.98 36.83
C ARG A 285 17.63 8.86 37.25
N GLN A 286 16.76 9.78 36.83
CA GLN A 286 15.33 9.66 37.10
C GLN A 286 14.67 8.57 36.24
N THR A 287 15.34 8.13 35.18
CA THR A 287 14.92 7.07 34.27
C THR A 287 15.82 5.84 34.42
N ASP A 288 15.32 4.66 34.08
CA ASP A 288 16.15 3.45 34.02
C ASP A 288 17.05 3.51 32.79
N LEU A 289 18.32 3.87 32.99
CA LEU A 289 19.33 3.84 31.95
C LEU A 289 19.75 2.41 31.65
N ASP A 290 20.01 2.11 30.39
CA ASP A 290 20.67 0.86 30.02
C ASP A 290 22.07 0.75 30.69
N PRO A 291 22.65 -0.46 30.75
CA PRO A 291 23.92 -0.67 31.44
C PRO A 291 25.08 0.20 30.93
N LEU A 292 25.13 0.51 29.62
CA LEU A 292 26.20 1.30 29.01
C LEU A 292 26.14 2.75 29.50
N HIS A 293 24.98 3.42 29.36
CA HIS A 293 24.85 4.81 29.76
C HIS A 293 24.88 4.99 31.28
N ARG A 294 24.46 3.99 32.05
CA ARG A 294 24.62 3.96 33.52
C ARG A 294 26.08 3.92 33.95
N ASP A 295 26.89 3.08 33.29
CA ASP A 295 28.34 3.02 33.52
C ASP A 295 29.02 4.35 33.13
N LEU A 296 28.66 4.90 31.97
CA LEU A 296 29.15 6.21 31.52
C LEU A 296 28.81 7.32 32.53
N ALA A 297 27.55 7.42 32.97
CA ALA A 297 27.12 8.39 33.97
C ALA A 297 27.93 8.28 35.27
N THR A 298 28.19 7.04 35.72
CA THR A 298 29.00 6.78 36.92
C THR A 298 30.45 7.22 36.74
N LYS A 299 31.05 6.95 35.58
CA LYS A 299 32.41 7.41 35.24
C LYS A 299 32.50 8.94 35.20
N LEU A 300 31.50 9.62 34.65
CA LEU A 300 31.43 11.07 34.61
C LEU A 300 31.37 11.68 36.02
N GLU A 301 30.61 11.09 36.94
CA GLU A 301 30.58 11.52 38.34
C GLU A 301 31.92 11.36 39.03
N HIS A 302 32.58 10.22 38.82
CA HIS A 302 33.90 9.97 39.40
C HIS A 302 34.91 11.02 38.93
N LEU A 303 34.93 11.31 37.63
CA LEU A 303 35.79 12.36 37.05
C LEU A 303 35.50 13.74 37.65
N LEU A 304 34.23 14.09 37.85
CA LEU A 304 33.84 15.37 38.48
C LEU A 304 34.30 15.48 39.94
N LEU A 305 34.42 14.35 40.66
CA LEU A 305 34.95 14.30 42.02
C LEU A 305 36.49 14.42 42.02
N GLU A 306 37.16 13.79 41.07
CA GLU A 306 38.63 13.81 40.95
C GLU A 306 39.16 15.20 40.56
N MET A 307 38.44 15.93 39.71
CA MET A 307 38.90 17.22 39.16
C MET A 307 38.86 18.39 40.16
N ARG A 308 38.52 18.15 41.44
CA ARG A 308 38.62 19.07 42.61
C ARG A 308 38.57 20.57 42.25
N PHE A 309 37.35 21.10 42.13
CA PHE A 309 37.08 22.53 42.02
C PHE A 309 36.85 23.19 43.39
#